data_AF-A0A0A2A8X7-F1
#
_entry.id   AF-A0A0A2A8X7-F1
#
_cell.length_a   1.000
_cell.length_b   1.000
_cell.length_c   1.000
_cell.angle_alpha   90.00
_cell.angle_beta   90.00
_cell.angle_gamma   90.00
#
_symmetry.space_group_name_H-M   'P 1'
#
loop_
_entity.id
_entity.type
_entity.pdbx_description
1 polymer ?
#
loop_
_entity_poly.entity_id
_entity_poly.type
_entity_poly.pdbx_seq_one_letter_code
_entity_poly.pdbx_strand_id
1 'polypeptide(L)'
;MKVLSILKPDIVLFVGDISDGSVKIIKKINKIQIPTFVILGNHDRGKDSTGEILSKQIRVLGGKYFAWDLKVFNNQINLLSARPCSSGGGYYLSQEVKGVYGPISEQDSINKIIKCSENSIEDIPLIIMSHAGPSGLGSEPGSICGKDWKLPSLDWGDRDLSVAISQIQKKRKVDLVIFGHMHNRLKRNLGLREMFKIDSKGTFYFNTAVVPRYKTVEDGKLLINFSWIEFEEKKLRHVSHRWYSELGEICEEEKFF
;
A
#
# COMPACT_ATOMS: atom_id res chain seq x y z
N MET A 1 -7.11 -13.08 10.75
CA MET A 1 -7.20 -14.40 10.08
C MET A 1 -8.63 -14.94 10.12
N LYS A 2 -9.28 -15.03 11.30
CA LYS A 2 -10.68 -15.50 11.41
C LYS A 2 -11.67 -14.72 10.52
N VAL A 3 -11.67 -13.39 10.59
CA VAL A 3 -12.56 -12.58 9.73
C VAL A 3 -12.28 -12.81 8.24
N LEU A 4 -11.01 -12.86 7.82
CA LEU A 4 -10.66 -13.17 6.43
C LEU A 4 -11.17 -14.54 5.96
N SER A 5 -11.17 -15.57 6.82
CA SER A 5 -11.71 -16.88 6.46
C SER A 5 -13.24 -16.91 6.32
N ILE A 6 -13.93 -15.94 6.92
CA ILE A 6 -15.38 -15.75 6.76
C ILE A 6 -15.65 -14.96 5.48
N LEU A 7 -14.98 -13.83 5.31
CA LEU A 7 -15.17 -12.92 4.17
C LEU A 7 -14.73 -13.50 2.83
N LYS A 8 -13.72 -14.38 2.84
CA LYS A 8 -13.17 -15.07 1.66
C LYS A 8 -12.92 -14.14 0.45
N PRO A 9 -12.14 -13.05 0.60
CA PRO A 9 -11.73 -12.25 -0.55
C PRO A 9 -10.86 -13.07 -1.51
N ASP A 10 -10.83 -12.69 -2.79
CA ASP A 10 -9.97 -13.34 -3.78
C ASP A 10 -8.48 -13.09 -3.53
N ILE A 11 -8.14 -11.91 -3.01
CA ILE A 11 -6.77 -11.47 -2.74
C ILE A 11 -6.71 -10.69 -1.42
N VAL A 12 -5.59 -10.82 -0.69
CA VAL A 12 -5.24 -9.96 0.45
C VAL A 12 -3.96 -9.18 0.13
N LEU A 13 -4.01 -7.86 0.27
CA LEU A 13 -2.90 -6.96 -0.01
C LEU A 13 -2.38 -6.30 1.28
N PHE A 14 -1.09 -6.39 1.52
CA PHE A 14 -0.42 -5.70 2.63
C PHE A 14 0.49 -4.59 2.09
N VAL A 15 0.21 -3.34 2.47
CA VAL A 15 0.92 -2.14 2.01
C VAL A 15 1.94 -1.62 3.03
N GLY A 16 2.59 -2.51 3.77
CA GLY A 16 3.67 -2.18 4.71
C GLY A 16 3.24 -1.78 6.13
N ASP A 17 4.24 -1.47 6.96
CA ASP A 17 4.18 -1.24 8.41
C ASP A 17 3.44 -2.37 9.14
N ILE A 18 3.97 -3.57 8.92
CA ILE A 18 3.37 -4.82 9.34
C ILE A 18 3.90 -5.24 10.70
N SER A 19 5.22 -5.18 10.89
CA SER A 19 5.88 -5.92 11.96
C SER A 19 7.10 -5.27 12.60
N ASP A 20 7.54 -4.10 12.12
CA ASP A 20 8.70 -3.38 12.66
C ASP A 20 9.96 -4.27 12.72
N GLY A 21 10.19 -5.07 11.67
CA GLY A 21 11.29 -6.02 11.59
C GLY A 21 11.00 -7.42 12.16
N SER A 22 9.82 -7.63 12.77
CA SER A 22 9.50 -8.88 13.47
C SER A 22 8.98 -9.98 12.57
N VAL A 23 9.77 -11.06 12.42
CA VAL A 23 9.36 -12.26 11.68
C VAL A 23 8.14 -13.00 12.26
N LYS A 24 7.74 -12.73 13.51
CA LYS A 24 6.61 -13.42 14.16
C LYS A 24 5.29 -13.13 13.44
N ILE A 25 5.04 -11.88 13.07
CA ILE A 25 3.82 -11.48 12.35
C ILE A 25 3.89 -11.95 10.90
N ILE A 26 5.06 -11.82 10.28
CA ILE A 26 5.32 -12.31 8.92
C ILE A 26 5.00 -13.80 8.78
N LYS A 27 5.41 -14.64 9.75
CA LYS A 27 5.05 -16.07 9.78
C LYS A 27 3.54 -16.31 9.82
N LYS A 28 2.76 -15.45 10.49
CA LYS A 28 1.29 -15.54 10.49
C LYS A 28 0.69 -15.16 9.14
N ILE A 29 1.21 -14.11 8.49
CA ILE A 29 0.80 -13.72 7.13
C ILE A 29 1.10 -14.85 6.14
N ASN A 30 2.25 -15.52 6.28
CA ASN A 30 2.59 -16.61 5.38
C ASN A 30 1.63 -17.80 5.48
N LYS A 31 0.94 -18.00 6.62
CA LYS A 31 -0.08 -19.04 6.80
C LYS A 31 -1.44 -18.73 6.16
N ILE A 32 -1.68 -17.50 5.70
CA ILE A 32 -2.92 -17.14 5.00
C ILE A 32 -2.97 -17.93 3.69
N GLN A 33 -4.05 -18.69 3.49
CA GLN A 33 -4.26 -19.53 2.30
C GLN A 33 -4.80 -18.74 1.10
N ILE A 34 -5.50 -17.63 1.37
CA ILE A 34 -5.95 -16.70 0.33
C ILE A 34 -4.70 -16.13 -0.38
N PRO A 35 -4.71 -16.01 -1.72
CA PRO A 35 -3.67 -15.31 -2.47
C PRO A 35 -3.30 -13.98 -1.79
N THR A 36 -2.03 -13.84 -1.43
CA THR A 36 -1.55 -12.73 -0.59
C THR A 36 -0.33 -12.09 -1.22
N PHE A 37 -0.34 -10.76 -1.34
CA PHE A 37 0.78 -9.99 -1.85
C PHE A 37 1.19 -8.91 -0.87
N VAL A 38 2.50 -8.77 -0.66
CA VAL A 38 3.07 -7.96 0.41
C VAL A 38 4.17 -7.06 -0.12
N ILE A 39 4.03 -5.76 0.14
CA ILE A 39 5.13 -4.80 0.13
C ILE A 39 5.41 -4.35 1.57
N LEU A 40 6.69 -4.15 1.91
CA LEU A 40 7.13 -3.78 3.26
C LEU A 40 7.22 -2.25 3.39
N GLY A 41 6.91 -1.74 4.58
CA GLY A 41 6.91 -0.31 4.92
C GLY A 41 8.18 0.17 5.60
N ASN A 42 8.25 1.45 5.94
CA ASN A 42 9.48 2.05 6.49
C ASN A 42 9.83 1.52 7.88
N HIS A 43 8.87 1.05 8.65
CA HIS A 43 9.13 0.39 9.94
C HIS A 43 9.61 -1.04 9.73
N ASP A 44 9.12 -1.73 8.70
CA ASP A 44 9.47 -3.13 8.47
C ASP A 44 10.96 -3.37 8.17
N ARG A 45 11.71 -2.37 7.68
CA ARG A 45 13.16 -2.52 7.48
C ARG A 45 13.92 -2.81 8.78
N GLY A 46 13.33 -2.51 9.94
CA GLY A 46 13.98 -2.63 11.25
C GLY A 46 15.08 -1.57 11.44
N LYS A 47 15.92 -1.78 12.45
CA LYS A 47 17.08 -0.92 12.76
C LYS A 47 18.38 -1.71 12.62
N ASP A 48 18.65 -2.21 11.41
CA ASP A 48 19.81 -3.04 11.10
C ASP A 48 20.38 -2.67 9.72
N SER A 49 21.40 -1.80 9.73
CA SER A 49 22.01 -1.24 8.52
C SER A 49 22.63 -2.27 7.58
N THR A 50 22.87 -3.51 8.03
CA THR A 50 23.32 -4.60 7.16
C THR A 50 22.20 -5.09 6.22
N GLY A 51 20.94 -4.82 6.56
CA GLY A 51 19.77 -5.30 5.85
C GLY A 51 19.36 -6.74 6.21
N GLU A 52 20.03 -7.40 7.15
CA GLU A 52 19.75 -8.80 7.49
C GLU A 52 18.35 -9.00 8.09
N ILE A 53 17.84 -8.07 8.91
CA ILE A 53 16.45 -8.09 9.39
C ILE A 53 15.44 -8.04 8.23
N LEU A 54 15.67 -7.14 7.27
CA LEU A 54 14.82 -7.02 6.09
C LEU A 54 14.90 -8.27 5.21
N SER A 55 16.11 -8.75 4.92
CA SER A 55 16.37 -9.99 4.17
C SER A 55 15.72 -11.22 4.81
N LYS A 56 15.72 -11.34 6.14
CA LYS A 56 15.00 -12.40 6.87
C LYS A 56 13.51 -12.36 6.59
N GLN A 57 12.88 -11.19 6.66
CA GLN A 57 11.45 -11.06 6.39
C GLN A 57 11.11 -11.39 4.94
N ILE A 58 11.91 -10.91 3.99
CA ILE A 58 11.74 -11.23 2.56
C ILE A 58 11.83 -12.74 2.33
N ARG A 59 12.83 -13.42 2.91
CA ARG A 59 12.96 -14.89 2.83
C ARG A 59 11.76 -15.63 3.40
N VAL A 60 11.21 -15.17 4.53
CA VAL A 60 10.03 -15.81 5.15
C VAL A 60 8.75 -15.55 4.35
N LEU A 61 8.60 -14.36 3.75
CA LEU A 61 7.46 -14.05 2.87
C LEU A 61 7.53 -14.83 1.56
N GLY A 62 8.73 -15.13 1.07
CA GLY A 62 8.96 -15.86 -0.17
C GLY A 62 8.14 -15.27 -1.33
N GLY A 63 7.40 -16.13 -2.04
CA GLY A 63 6.56 -15.75 -3.18
C GLY A 63 5.42 -14.77 -2.86
N LYS A 64 5.14 -14.43 -1.60
CA LYS A 64 4.16 -13.38 -1.25
C LYS A 64 4.76 -11.98 -1.33
N TYR A 65 6.06 -11.83 -1.11
CA TYR A 65 6.74 -10.54 -1.21
C TYR A 65 7.00 -10.16 -2.67
N PHE A 66 6.91 -8.87 -2.97
CA PHE A 66 7.32 -8.28 -4.24
C PHE A 66 7.55 -6.78 -4.08
N ALA A 67 8.60 -6.28 -4.71
CA ALA A 67 8.98 -4.87 -4.74
C ALA A 67 9.76 -4.60 -6.02
N TRP A 68 9.44 -3.52 -6.73
CA TRP A 68 9.91 -3.30 -8.11
C TRP A 68 9.64 -4.51 -9.01
N ASP A 69 8.45 -5.07 -8.91
CA ASP A 69 8.09 -6.33 -9.57
C ASP A 69 6.60 -6.36 -9.90
N LEU A 70 6.24 -7.13 -10.92
CA LEU A 70 4.89 -7.31 -11.43
C LEU A 70 4.42 -8.75 -11.16
N LYS A 71 3.22 -8.89 -10.60
CA LYS A 71 2.53 -10.17 -10.48
C LYS A 71 1.18 -10.10 -11.18
N VAL A 72 0.90 -11.10 -12.01
CA VAL A 72 -0.40 -11.26 -12.65
C VAL A 72 -1.22 -12.26 -11.84
N PHE A 73 -2.35 -11.81 -11.30
CA PHE A 73 -3.27 -12.67 -10.57
C PHE A 73 -4.34 -13.20 -11.53
N ASN A 74 -4.35 -14.53 -11.76
CA ASN A 74 -5.37 -15.27 -12.52
C ASN A 74 -5.75 -14.67 -13.89
N ASN A 75 -4.84 -13.95 -14.56
CA ASN A 75 -5.13 -13.16 -15.77
C ASN A 75 -6.34 -12.21 -15.60
N GLN A 76 -6.57 -11.75 -14.38
CA GLN A 76 -7.66 -10.84 -14.01
C GLN A 76 -7.15 -9.48 -13.57
N ILE A 77 -6.00 -9.42 -12.89
CA ILE A 77 -5.41 -8.18 -12.36
C ILE A 77 -3.89 -8.20 -12.53
N ASN A 78 -3.32 -7.09 -12.99
CA ASN A 78 -1.89 -6.80 -12.88
C ASN A 78 -1.62 -6.10 -11.55
N LEU A 79 -0.76 -6.67 -10.71
CA LEU A 79 -0.27 -6.07 -9.47
C LEU A 79 1.19 -5.64 -9.66
N LEU A 80 1.44 -4.34 -9.71
CA LEU A 80 2.79 -3.78 -9.81
C LEU A 80 3.20 -3.19 -8.47
N SER A 81 4.36 -3.57 -7.95
CA SER A 81 4.89 -3.03 -6.68
C SER A 81 5.96 -1.97 -6.94
N ALA A 82 5.92 -0.90 -6.15
CA ALA A 82 6.89 0.19 -6.19
C ALA A 82 8.09 -0.07 -5.25
N ARG A 83 8.79 1.01 -4.89
CA ARG A 83 9.90 0.99 -3.93
C ARG A 83 9.45 0.50 -2.54
N PRO A 84 10.10 -0.53 -1.98
CA PRO A 84 9.79 -1.01 -0.65
C PRO A 84 10.37 -0.08 0.40
N CYS A 85 9.80 -0.13 1.60
CA CYS A 85 10.32 0.53 2.80
C CYS A 85 10.48 2.05 2.68
N SER A 86 9.77 2.69 1.75
CA SER A 86 9.81 4.15 1.62
C SER A 86 9.21 4.82 2.85
N SER A 87 9.83 5.89 3.32
CA SER A 87 9.30 6.76 4.38
C SER A 87 8.53 7.97 3.84
N GLY A 88 8.26 8.00 2.53
CA GLY A 88 7.75 9.19 1.83
C GLY A 88 8.77 10.33 1.78
N GLY A 89 8.30 11.50 1.33
CA GLY A 89 9.07 12.75 1.29
C GLY A 89 10.06 12.84 0.14
N GLY A 90 9.68 12.36 -1.05
CA GLY A 90 10.54 12.34 -2.24
C GLY A 90 11.21 10.98 -2.44
N TYR A 91 12.50 10.97 -2.79
CA TYR A 91 13.27 9.75 -2.97
C TYR A 91 14.35 9.60 -1.89
N TYR A 92 14.29 8.49 -1.14
CA TYR A 92 15.32 8.16 -0.16
C TYR A 92 15.43 6.64 0.04
N LEU A 93 16.65 6.12 -0.06
CA LEU A 93 16.95 4.76 0.37
C LEU A 93 17.72 4.78 1.67
N SER A 94 17.13 4.12 2.66
CA SER A 94 17.75 3.87 3.94
C SER A 94 18.90 2.87 3.82
N GLN A 95 19.78 2.84 4.83
CA GLN A 95 20.93 1.93 4.82
C GLN A 95 20.51 0.46 4.84
N GLU A 96 19.42 0.14 5.55
CA GLU A 96 18.86 -1.21 5.64
C GLU A 96 18.39 -1.69 4.25
N VAL A 97 17.74 -0.81 3.48
CA VAL A 97 17.29 -1.15 2.12
C VAL A 97 18.48 -1.26 1.17
N LYS A 98 19.48 -0.38 1.30
CA LYS A 98 20.74 -0.48 0.54
C LYS A 98 21.51 -1.76 0.85
N GLY A 99 21.48 -2.25 2.09
CA GLY A 99 22.10 -3.52 2.48
C GLY A 99 21.50 -4.73 1.76
N VAL A 100 20.21 -4.67 1.42
CA VAL A 100 19.51 -5.76 0.71
C VAL A 100 19.59 -5.62 -0.81
N TYR A 101 19.35 -4.41 -1.32
CA TYR A 101 19.17 -4.17 -2.76
C TYR A 101 20.36 -3.52 -3.45
N GLY A 102 21.38 -3.13 -2.68
CA GLY A 102 22.43 -2.26 -3.15
C GLY A 102 21.97 -0.80 -3.28
N PRO A 103 22.87 0.10 -3.72
CA PRO A 103 22.50 1.45 -4.08
C PRO A 103 21.60 1.41 -5.33
N ILE A 104 20.43 2.06 -5.23
CA ILE A 104 19.51 2.26 -6.35
C ILE A 104 19.24 3.78 -6.40
N SER A 105 19.48 4.42 -7.53
CA SER A 105 19.16 5.84 -7.71
C SER A 105 17.66 6.05 -7.92
N GLU A 106 17.18 7.30 -7.81
CA GLU A 106 15.80 7.63 -8.14
C GLU A 106 15.45 7.20 -9.56
N GLN A 107 16.36 7.46 -10.51
CA GLN A 107 16.18 7.07 -11.91
C GLN A 107 16.14 5.56 -12.10
N ASP A 108 16.95 4.80 -11.35
CA ASP A 108 16.91 3.33 -11.38
C ASP A 108 15.58 2.81 -10.85
N SER A 109 15.05 3.40 -9.76
CA SER A 109 13.74 3.05 -9.22
C SER A 109 12.63 3.32 -10.23
N ILE A 110 12.62 4.51 -10.85
CA ILE A 110 11.67 4.86 -11.92
C ILE A 110 11.74 3.84 -13.06
N ASN A 111 12.95 3.56 -13.56
CA ASN A 111 13.16 2.63 -14.67
C ASN A 111 12.69 1.22 -14.32
N LYS A 112 12.94 0.75 -13.09
CA LYS A 112 12.46 -0.55 -12.60
C LYS A 112 10.94 -0.63 -12.62
N ILE A 113 10.24 0.38 -12.10
CA ILE A 113 8.77 0.41 -12.07
C ILE A 113 8.21 0.40 -13.50
N ILE A 114 8.74 1.26 -14.38
CA ILE A 114 8.30 1.35 -15.78
C ILE A 114 8.55 0.02 -16.49
N LYS A 115 9.76 -0.54 -16.41
CA LYS A 115 10.11 -1.80 -17.06
C LYS A 115 9.23 -2.96 -16.59
N CYS A 116 8.90 -3.02 -15.31
CA CYS A 116 7.97 -4.03 -14.79
C CYS A 116 6.56 -3.86 -15.37
N SER A 117 6.09 -2.61 -15.51
CA SER A 117 4.79 -2.33 -16.11
C SER A 117 4.70 -2.75 -17.58
N GLU A 118 5.81 -2.80 -18.32
CA GLU A 118 5.82 -3.23 -19.73
C GLU A 118 5.52 -4.72 -19.90
N ASN A 119 5.64 -5.52 -18.84
CA ASN A 119 5.26 -6.94 -18.83
C ASN A 119 3.79 -7.17 -18.43
N SER A 120 3.01 -6.11 -18.22
CA SER A 120 1.61 -6.21 -17.82
C SER A 120 0.72 -6.66 -18.98
N ILE A 121 -0.33 -7.42 -18.65
CA ILE A 121 -1.35 -7.80 -19.64
C ILE A 121 -2.20 -6.57 -19.94
N GLU A 122 -2.32 -6.19 -21.21
CA GLU A 122 -2.93 -4.92 -21.64
C GLU A 122 -4.42 -4.81 -21.22
N ASP A 123 -5.21 -5.83 -21.51
CA ASP A 123 -6.68 -5.82 -21.36
C ASP A 123 -7.19 -6.16 -19.96
N ILE A 124 -6.36 -6.06 -18.92
CA ILE A 124 -6.78 -6.27 -17.53
C ILE A 124 -6.27 -5.13 -16.65
N PRO A 125 -6.93 -4.84 -15.50
CA PRO A 125 -6.62 -3.68 -14.69
C PRO A 125 -5.19 -3.68 -14.19
N LEU A 126 -4.60 -2.49 -14.10
CA LEU A 126 -3.30 -2.28 -13.46
C LEU A 126 -3.47 -1.61 -12.10
N ILE A 127 -3.13 -2.34 -11.05
CA ILE A 127 -3.06 -1.85 -9.68
C ILE A 127 -1.59 -1.68 -9.29
N ILE A 128 -1.22 -0.49 -8.84
CA ILE A 128 0.10 -0.19 -8.30
C ILE A 128 0.03 -0.19 -6.78
N MET A 129 0.98 -0.89 -6.14
CA MET A 129 1.11 -1.01 -4.70
C MET A 129 2.39 -0.32 -4.22
N SER A 130 2.27 0.53 -3.22
CA SER A 130 3.40 1.16 -2.53
C SER A 130 3.14 1.26 -1.04
N HIS A 131 4.18 1.55 -0.25
CA HIS A 131 3.95 1.88 1.16
C HIS A 131 3.54 3.35 1.33
N ALA A 132 4.31 4.28 0.75
CA ALA A 132 3.97 5.70 0.67
C ALA A 132 3.30 6.00 -0.67
N GLY A 133 2.34 6.92 -0.68
CA GLY A 133 1.69 7.37 -1.92
C GLY A 133 2.62 8.21 -2.79
N PRO A 134 2.26 8.54 -4.04
CA PRO A 134 3.08 9.34 -4.94
C PRO A 134 3.10 10.82 -4.57
N SER A 135 4.18 11.53 -4.89
CA SER A 135 4.21 13.00 -4.81
C SER A 135 3.21 13.64 -5.79
N GLY A 136 2.85 14.88 -5.54
CA GLY A 136 1.83 15.65 -6.26
C GLY A 136 0.45 15.62 -5.58
N LEU A 137 0.34 14.94 -4.44
CA LEU A 137 -0.91 14.71 -3.71
C LEU A 137 -0.86 15.20 -2.25
N GLY A 138 0.12 16.04 -1.88
CA GLY A 138 0.33 16.48 -0.51
C GLY A 138 0.42 18.00 -0.33
N SER A 139 -0.44 18.78 -1.00
CA SER A 139 -0.42 20.25 -0.95
C SER A 139 -0.72 20.82 0.43
N GLU A 140 -1.60 20.16 1.20
CA GLU A 140 -2.03 20.59 2.54
C GLU A 140 -1.85 19.46 3.56
N PRO A 141 -1.81 19.73 4.88
CA PRO A 141 -1.69 18.69 5.90
C PRO A 141 -2.72 17.55 5.76
N GLY A 142 -3.95 17.91 5.39
CA GLY A 142 -5.08 16.98 5.22
C GLY A 142 -5.12 16.26 3.87
N SER A 143 -4.29 16.66 2.90
CA SER A 143 -4.23 15.99 1.60
C SER A 143 -3.78 14.53 1.75
N ILE A 144 -4.15 13.68 0.81
CA ILE A 144 -3.88 12.23 0.87
C ILE A 144 -2.40 11.87 1.12
N CYS A 145 -1.44 12.68 0.62
CA CYS A 145 0.00 12.53 0.88
C CYS A 145 0.63 13.73 1.64
N GLY A 146 -0.18 14.52 2.36
CA GLY A 146 0.28 15.75 3.01
C GLY A 146 0.89 15.55 4.39
N LYS A 147 2.07 16.14 4.64
CA LYS A 147 2.72 16.06 5.96
C LYS A 147 1.99 16.91 7.01
N ASP A 148 1.62 16.30 8.13
CA ASP A 148 0.84 16.93 9.20
C ASP A 148 1.55 16.99 10.56
N TRP A 149 2.73 16.38 10.70
CA TRP A 149 3.50 16.38 11.96
C TRP A 149 4.59 17.45 12.05
N LYS A 150 4.79 18.26 11.00
CA LYS A 150 5.74 19.39 11.01
C LYS A 150 5.24 20.50 10.08
N LEU A 151 5.35 21.75 10.52
CA LEU A 151 5.04 22.93 9.70
C LEU A 151 6.33 23.50 9.06
N PRO A 152 6.26 24.08 7.84
CA PRO A 152 5.10 24.07 6.95
C PRO A 152 4.77 22.66 6.45
N SER A 153 3.53 22.44 6.03
CA SER A 153 3.17 21.19 5.36
C SER A 153 3.97 21.04 4.08
N LEU A 154 4.29 19.80 3.74
CA LEU A 154 5.03 19.45 2.53
C LEU A 154 4.39 18.21 1.93
N ASP A 155 4.52 18.10 0.61
CA ASP A 155 4.20 16.86 -0.06
C ASP A 155 5.13 15.75 0.44
N TRP A 156 4.53 14.72 1.02
CA TRP A 156 5.22 13.59 1.63
C TRP A 156 5.15 12.33 0.76
N GLY A 157 4.74 12.44 -0.50
CA GLY A 157 4.70 11.32 -1.42
C GLY A 157 6.07 10.98 -2.02
N ASP A 158 6.14 9.81 -2.66
CA ASP A 158 7.29 9.27 -3.38
C ASP A 158 7.41 9.85 -4.78
N ARG A 159 8.57 10.44 -5.09
CA ARG A 159 8.83 11.10 -6.38
C ARG A 159 9.11 10.12 -7.50
N ASP A 160 9.82 9.03 -7.21
CA ASP A 160 10.04 7.94 -8.16
C ASP A 160 8.72 7.30 -8.61
N LEU A 161 7.79 7.12 -7.67
CA LEU A 161 6.46 6.60 -7.95
C LEU A 161 5.62 7.56 -8.81
N SER A 162 5.60 8.86 -8.48
CA SER A 162 4.81 9.84 -9.24
C SER A 162 5.30 9.97 -10.69
N VAL A 163 6.62 9.99 -10.89
CA VAL A 163 7.23 10.02 -12.23
C VAL A 163 6.90 8.74 -12.99
N ALA A 164 7.05 7.56 -12.37
CA ALA A 164 6.73 6.29 -13.02
C ALA A 164 5.25 6.19 -13.43
N ILE A 165 4.31 6.55 -12.54
CA ILE A 165 2.87 6.57 -12.84
C ILE A 165 2.60 7.46 -14.06
N SER A 166 3.16 8.68 -14.07
CA SER A 166 2.97 9.62 -15.17
C SER A 166 3.45 9.06 -16.51
N GLN A 167 4.56 8.32 -16.53
CA GLN A 167 5.07 7.67 -17.75
C GLN A 167 4.22 6.46 -18.16
N ILE A 168 3.79 5.63 -17.22
CA ILE A 168 2.94 4.46 -17.49
C ILE A 168 1.60 4.91 -18.08
N GLN A 169 1.01 5.96 -17.51
CA GLN A 169 -0.24 6.57 -17.98
C GLN A 169 -0.19 7.11 -19.42
N LYS A 170 1.01 7.27 -20.02
CA LYS A 170 1.13 7.62 -21.46
C LYS A 170 0.93 6.42 -22.37
N LYS A 171 1.14 5.20 -21.85
CA LYS A 171 1.08 3.95 -22.62
C LYS A 171 -0.18 3.14 -22.33
N ARG A 172 -0.65 3.13 -21.09
CA ARG A 172 -1.84 2.38 -20.67
C ARG A 172 -2.54 3.06 -19.49
N LYS A 173 -3.77 2.64 -19.20
CA LYS A 173 -4.47 3.05 -17.98
C LYS A 173 -3.81 2.44 -16.74
N VAL A 174 -3.66 3.27 -15.71
CA VAL A 174 -3.41 2.83 -14.33
C VAL A 174 -4.75 2.93 -13.61
N ASP A 175 -5.32 1.80 -13.23
CA ASP A 175 -6.67 1.75 -12.68
C ASP A 175 -6.68 2.15 -11.21
N LEU A 176 -5.70 1.71 -10.42
CA LEU A 176 -5.69 1.99 -8.99
C LEU A 176 -4.26 2.06 -8.46
N VAL A 177 -4.00 3.00 -7.57
CA VAL A 177 -2.77 3.09 -6.78
C VAL A 177 -3.17 2.97 -5.32
N ILE A 178 -2.76 1.87 -4.67
CA ILE A 178 -3.01 1.64 -3.25
C ILE A 178 -1.73 1.84 -2.44
N PHE A 179 -1.87 2.52 -1.31
CA PHE A 179 -0.75 2.79 -0.41
C PHE A 179 -1.22 2.99 1.02
N GLY A 180 -0.27 3.12 1.94
CA GLY A 180 -0.52 3.40 3.36
C GLY A 180 0.29 4.59 3.84
N HIS A 181 1.04 4.37 4.93
CA HIS A 181 1.92 5.33 5.60
C HIS A 181 1.22 6.55 6.24
N MET A 182 0.45 7.31 5.47
CA MET A 182 -0.18 8.55 5.91
C MET A 182 -1.48 8.24 6.65
N HIS A 183 -1.45 8.23 7.98
CA HIS A 183 -2.61 7.81 8.79
C HIS A 183 -3.84 8.70 8.56
N ASN A 184 -5.03 8.08 8.68
CA ASN A 184 -6.33 8.73 8.47
C ASN A 184 -6.63 9.88 9.44
N ARG A 185 -6.15 9.81 10.69
CA ARG A 185 -6.27 10.91 11.66
C ARG A 185 -5.02 11.76 11.62
N LEU A 186 -5.21 13.06 11.43
CA LEU A 186 -4.12 14.02 11.45
C LEU A 186 -3.58 14.20 12.88
N LYS A 187 -2.27 14.38 13.00
CA LYS A 187 -1.59 14.73 14.25
C LYS A 187 -2.10 16.08 14.76
N ARG A 188 -1.92 16.30 16.07
CA ARG A 188 -2.29 17.55 16.75
C ARG A 188 -3.78 17.92 16.62
N ASN A 189 -4.65 16.92 16.48
CA ASN A 189 -6.10 17.08 16.35
C ASN A 189 -6.53 17.97 15.16
N LEU A 190 -5.77 17.95 14.06
CA LEU A 190 -6.06 18.74 12.86
C LEU A 190 -7.20 18.16 12.00
N GLY A 191 -7.84 17.06 12.43
CA GLY A 191 -8.99 16.46 11.76
C GLY A 191 -8.65 15.15 11.04
N LEU A 192 -9.33 14.91 9.92
CA LEU A 192 -9.20 13.71 9.10
C LEU A 192 -8.46 14.02 7.80
N ARG A 193 -7.76 13.01 7.30
CA ARG A 193 -7.06 13.02 6.02
C ARG A 193 -8.00 12.60 4.89
N GLU A 194 -7.84 13.20 3.73
CA GLU A 194 -8.41 12.66 2.49
C GLU A 194 -7.84 11.26 2.22
N MET A 195 -8.69 10.24 2.16
CA MET A 195 -8.24 8.85 1.96
C MET A 195 -8.31 8.40 0.51
N PHE A 196 -8.98 9.17 -0.35
CA PHE A 196 -9.26 8.80 -1.73
C PHE A 196 -9.20 10.00 -2.66
N LYS A 197 -8.64 9.81 -3.86
CA LYS A 197 -8.58 10.84 -4.90
C LYS A 197 -8.59 10.21 -6.29
N ILE A 198 -9.13 10.93 -7.27
CA ILE A 198 -9.09 10.55 -8.68
C ILE A 198 -8.32 11.65 -9.43
N ASP A 199 -7.35 11.27 -10.27
CA ASP A 199 -6.68 12.26 -11.13
C ASP A 199 -7.46 12.52 -12.43
N SER A 200 -6.98 13.50 -13.19
CA SER A 200 -7.58 13.88 -14.47
C SER A 200 -7.50 12.80 -15.56
N LYS A 201 -6.69 11.74 -15.36
CA LYS A 201 -6.61 10.59 -16.26
C LYS A 201 -7.47 9.42 -15.79
N GLY A 202 -8.23 9.60 -14.71
CA GLY A 202 -9.12 8.58 -14.16
C GLY A 202 -8.39 7.49 -13.36
N THR A 203 -7.16 7.74 -12.89
CA THR A 203 -6.48 6.86 -11.95
C THR A 203 -6.98 7.13 -10.54
N PHE A 204 -7.38 6.06 -9.85
CA PHE A 204 -7.80 6.10 -8.48
C PHE A 204 -6.60 5.99 -7.54
N TYR A 205 -6.53 6.83 -6.51
CA TYR A 205 -5.51 6.81 -5.46
C TYR A 205 -6.23 6.54 -4.15
N PHE A 206 -5.85 5.45 -3.49
CA PHE A 206 -6.50 5.01 -2.27
C PHE A 206 -5.49 4.74 -1.17
N ASN A 207 -5.54 5.58 -0.14
CA ASN A 207 -4.78 5.41 1.07
C ASN A 207 -5.55 4.47 2.01
N THR A 208 -4.92 3.38 2.43
CA THR A 208 -5.52 2.34 3.25
C THR A 208 -5.09 2.40 4.71
N ALA A 209 -4.42 3.48 5.14
CA ALA A 209 -3.84 3.63 6.48
C ALA A 209 -4.85 4.12 7.54
N VAL A 210 -5.91 3.35 7.77
CA VAL A 210 -6.80 3.54 8.92
C VAL A 210 -6.10 3.02 10.19
N VAL A 211 -5.81 3.92 11.13
CA VAL A 211 -5.09 3.57 12.38
C VAL A 211 -5.83 4.14 13.60
N PRO A 212 -6.11 3.33 14.64
CA PRO A 212 -5.83 1.89 14.75
C PRO A 212 -6.69 1.05 13.78
N ARG A 213 -6.19 -0.14 13.39
CA ARG A 213 -6.90 -1.09 12.50
C ARG A 213 -7.93 -1.95 13.22
N TYR A 214 -8.06 -1.79 14.52
CA TYR A 214 -9.06 -2.43 15.35
C TYR A 214 -9.51 -1.45 16.43
N LYS A 215 -10.75 -1.57 16.87
CA LYS A 215 -11.30 -0.78 17.97
C LYS A 215 -12.30 -1.61 18.76
N THR A 216 -12.43 -1.31 20.04
CA THR A 216 -13.48 -1.87 20.89
C THR A 216 -14.58 -0.83 21.02
N VAL A 217 -15.83 -1.21 20.74
CA VAL A 217 -17.00 -0.33 20.92
C VAL A 217 -17.59 -0.48 22.33
N GLU A 218 -18.54 0.37 22.71
CA GLU A 218 -19.09 0.48 24.08
C GLU A 218 -19.62 -0.86 24.64
N ASP A 219 -20.18 -1.72 23.79
CA ASP A 219 -20.64 -3.07 24.14
C ASP A 219 -19.50 -4.10 24.38
N GLY A 220 -18.23 -3.69 24.34
CA GLY A 220 -17.07 -4.57 24.43
C GLY A 220 -16.75 -5.36 23.16
N LYS A 221 -17.53 -5.19 22.08
CA LYS A 221 -17.33 -5.87 20.79
C LYS A 221 -16.07 -5.34 20.08
N LEU A 222 -15.26 -6.24 19.53
CA LEU A 222 -14.08 -5.90 18.73
C LEU A 222 -14.47 -5.71 17.26
N LEU A 223 -14.11 -4.57 16.70
CA LEU A 223 -14.23 -4.29 15.27
C LEU A 223 -12.86 -4.26 14.62
N ILE A 224 -12.77 -4.79 13.40
CA ILE A 224 -11.54 -4.88 12.60
C ILE A 224 -11.76 -4.13 11.28
N ASN A 225 -10.86 -3.20 10.97
CA ASN A 225 -10.91 -2.45 9.73
C ASN A 225 -10.23 -3.22 8.59
N PHE A 226 -10.91 -3.28 7.44
CA PHE A 226 -10.29 -3.58 6.15
C PHE A 226 -10.61 -2.47 5.16
N SER A 227 -9.63 -2.13 4.34
CA SER A 227 -9.88 -1.43 3.09
C SER A 227 -10.36 -2.44 2.05
N TRP A 228 -11.50 -2.17 1.43
CA TRP A 228 -12.19 -3.11 0.56
C TRP A 228 -12.36 -2.54 -0.85
N ILE A 229 -11.97 -3.35 -1.84
CA ILE A 229 -11.92 -2.99 -3.24
C ILE A 229 -12.60 -4.10 -4.03
N GLU A 230 -13.51 -3.75 -4.93
CA GLU A 230 -14.19 -4.72 -5.80
C GLU A 230 -13.96 -4.34 -7.26
N PHE A 231 -13.50 -5.31 -8.04
CA PHE A 231 -13.45 -5.24 -9.49
C PHE A 231 -14.51 -6.17 -10.07
N GLU A 232 -15.29 -5.65 -11.01
CA GLU A 232 -16.30 -6.41 -11.75
C GLU A 232 -16.09 -6.13 -13.24
N GLU A 233 -16.10 -7.17 -14.06
CA GLU A 233 -15.85 -7.05 -15.51
C GLU A 233 -14.59 -6.23 -15.83
N LYS A 234 -13.51 -6.44 -15.06
CA LYS A 234 -12.23 -5.72 -15.19
C LYS A 234 -12.34 -4.21 -14.99
N LYS A 235 -13.34 -3.73 -14.24
CA LYS A 235 -13.49 -2.32 -13.87
C LYS A 235 -13.61 -2.20 -12.35
N LEU A 236 -12.99 -1.18 -11.79
CA LEU A 236 -13.17 -0.83 -10.39
C LEU A 236 -14.64 -0.44 -10.18
N ARG A 237 -15.32 -1.05 -9.20
CA ARG A 237 -16.73 -0.80 -8.89
C ARG A 237 -16.98 -0.34 -7.46
N HIS A 238 -16.10 -0.70 -6.54
CA HIS A 238 -16.26 -0.35 -5.14
C HIS A 238 -14.92 -0.02 -4.49
N VAL A 239 -14.89 1.07 -3.71
CA VAL A 239 -13.78 1.41 -2.81
C VAL A 239 -14.34 1.89 -1.48
N SER A 240 -13.92 1.26 -0.38
CA SER A 240 -14.38 1.63 0.96
C SER A 240 -13.41 1.29 2.07
N HIS A 241 -13.59 1.92 3.22
CA HIS A 241 -13.14 1.40 4.50
C HIS A 241 -14.32 0.74 5.22
N ARG A 242 -14.17 -0.54 5.60
CA ARG A 242 -15.21 -1.29 6.29
C ARG A 242 -14.70 -1.77 7.65
N TRP A 243 -15.52 -1.60 8.67
CA TRP A 243 -15.29 -2.16 10.00
C TRP A 243 -16.16 -3.40 10.18
N TYR A 244 -15.51 -4.53 10.39
CA TYR A 244 -16.17 -5.83 10.52
C TYR A 244 -16.20 -6.28 11.97
N SER A 245 -17.30 -6.92 12.38
CA SER A 245 -17.36 -7.71 13.60
C SER A 245 -16.46 -8.96 13.49
N GLU A 246 -16.21 -9.63 14.61
CA GLU A 246 -15.51 -10.92 14.62
C GLU A 246 -16.26 -12.05 13.89
N LEU A 247 -17.55 -11.83 13.60
CA LEU A 247 -18.42 -12.71 12.82
C LEU A 247 -18.42 -12.36 11.32
N GLY A 248 -17.71 -11.30 10.91
CA GLY A 248 -17.60 -10.88 9.51
C GLY A 248 -18.75 -10.00 9.03
N GLU A 249 -19.57 -9.47 9.93
CA GLU A 249 -20.64 -8.52 9.58
C GLU A 249 -20.06 -7.11 9.45
N ILE A 250 -20.52 -6.34 8.46
CA ILE A 250 -20.15 -4.93 8.34
C ILE A 250 -20.91 -4.13 9.40
N CYS A 251 -20.18 -3.51 10.32
CA CYS A 251 -20.75 -2.65 11.35
C CYS A 251 -20.69 -1.16 10.95
N GLU A 252 -19.65 -0.75 10.23
CA GLU A 252 -19.49 0.60 9.70
C GLU A 252 -18.84 0.55 8.32
N GLU A 253 -19.26 1.43 7.42
CA GLU A 253 -18.68 1.58 6.09
C GLU A 253 -18.53 3.05 5.72
N GLU A 254 -17.35 3.41 5.24
CA GLU A 254 -17.08 4.68 4.55
C GLU A 254 -16.82 4.35 3.08
N LYS A 255 -17.79 4.64 2.20
CA LYS A 255 -17.73 4.38 0.77
C LYS A 255 -17.18 5.60 0.02
N PHE A 256 -16.20 5.37 -0.85
CA PHE A 256 -15.55 6.41 -1.66
C PHE A 256 -15.93 6.35 -3.14
N PHE A 257 -16.23 5.16 -3.65
CA PHE A 257 -16.63 4.90 -5.03
C PHE A 257 -17.53 3.66 -5.06
#